data_AF-A0A7V0XRD2-F1
#
_entry.id   AF-A0A7V0XRD2-F1
#
_cell.length_a   1.000
_cell.length_b   1.000
_cell.length_c   1.000
_cell.angle_alpha   90.00
_cell.angle_beta   90.00
_cell.angle_gamma   90.00
#
_symmetry.space_group_name_H-M   'P 1'
#
loop_
_entity.id
_entity.type
_entity.pdbx_description
1 polymer ?
#
loop_
_entity_poly.entity_id
_entity_poly.type
_entity_poly.pdbx_seq_one_letter_code
_entity_poly.pdbx_strand_id
1 'polypeptide(L)'
;MARKAKIIRKTKETSIQLEIDLDKAAGSKIATTIPFFDHMLELFARHGFFQMILKSKGDTQIDDHHLVEDLGICLGQAVGKALGKKAGINRYGSACVPMDECLCRVDLDISGRPYLIYNVKYARRFFGGRI
;
A
#
# COMPACT_ATOMS: atom_id res chain seq x y z
N MET A 1 7.39 -7.85 21.04
CA MET A 1 6.06 -7.32 20.64
C MET A 1 5.98 -7.40 19.13
N ALA A 2 4.88 -7.90 18.55
CA ALA A 2 4.74 -8.02 17.10
C ALA A 2 4.33 -6.67 16.47
N ARG A 3 4.97 -6.28 15.36
CA ARG A 3 4.67 -5.03 14.63
C ARG A 3 3.43 -5.21 13.75
N LYS A 4 2.26 -5.16 14.38
CA LYS A 4 0.96 -5.38 13.72
C LYS A 4 0.02 -4.20 13.91
N ALA A 5 -0.88 -4.01 12.96
CA ALA A 5 -1.96 -3.05 13.08
C ALA A 5 -3.20 -3.49 12.31
N LYS A 6 -4.36 -3.09 12.83
CA LYS A 6 -5.66 -3.26 12.17
C LYS A 6 -6.35 -1.91 12.02
N ILE A 7 -6.85 -1.64 10.83
CA ILE A 7 -7.61 -0.45 10.46
C ILE A 7 -8.96 -0.90 9.90
N ILE A 8 -10.03 -0.30 10.41
CA ILE A 8 -11.37 -0.42 9.83
C ILE A 8 -11.82 1.01 9.56
N ARG A 9 -12.14 1.31 8.29
CA ARG A 9 -12.63 2.61 7.87
C ARG A 9 -13.84 2.41 6.96
N LYS A 10 -14.87 3.23 7.17
CA LYS A 10 -16.09 3.22 6.36
C LYS A 10 -16.53 4.65 6.13
N THR A 11 -16.77 5.01 4.87
CA THR A 11 -17.37 6.28 4.45
C THR A 11 -18.61 6.00 3.61
N LYS A 12 -19.12 7.00 2.90
CA LYS A 12 -20.21 6.80 1.93
C LYS A 12 -19.69 6.13 0.65
N GLU A 13 -18.43 6.40 0.31
CA GLU A 13 -17.75 6.01 -0.92
C GLU A 13 -17.07 4.64 -0.76
N THR A 14 -16.43 4.37 0.40
CA THR A 14 -15.60 3.18 0.57
C THR A 14 -15.84 2.41 1.89
N SER A 15 -15.50 1.13 1.88
CA SER A 15 -15.40 0.28 3.07
C SER A 15 -14.10 -0.50 3.02
N ILE A 16 -13.23 -0.30 4.02
CA ILE A 16 -11.88 -0.87 4.07
C ILE A 16 -11.66 -1.56 5.41
N GLN A 17 -11.22 -2.82 5.34
CA GLN A 17 -10.69 -3.58 6.47
C GLN A 17 -9.27 -4.03 6.11
N LEU A 18 -8.30 -3.51 6.83
CA LEU A 18 -6.88 -3.75 6.58
C LEU A 18 -6.21 -4.24 7.87
N GLU A 19 -5.48 -5.33 7.78
CA GLU A 19 -4.54 -5.80 8.79
C GLU A 19 -3.16 -5.97 8.18
N ILE A 20 -2.14 -5.47 8.85
CA ILE A 20 -0.74 -5.60 8.45
C ILE A 20 0.10 -6.22 9.56
N ASP A 21 1.04 -7.07 9.18
CA ASP A 21 2.08 -7.63 10.06
C ASP A 21 3.44 -7.44 9.39
N LEU A 22 4.22 -6.48 9.89
CA LEU A 22 5.52 -6.10 9.33
C LEU A 22 6.62 -7.14 9.59
N ASP A 23 6.34 -8.17 10.41
CA ASP A 23 7.30 -9.20 10.80
C ASP A 23 7.00 -10.56 10.14
N LYS A 24 6.02 -10.64 9.23
CA LYS A 24 5.58 -11.89 8.62
C LYS A 24 5.45 -11.77 7.10
N ALA A 25 6.28 -12.48 6.35
CA ALA A 25 6.32 -12.33 4.88
C ALA A 25 5.24 -13.10 4.09
N ALA A 26 4.53 -14.05 4.72
CA ALA A 26 3.65 -14.99 4.01
C ALA A 26 2.17 -14.87 4.43
N GLY A 27 1.29 -15.32 3.53
CA GLY A 27 -0.14 -15.46 3.80
C GLY A 27 -0.96 -14.19 3.62
N SER A 28 -0.51 -13.24 2.79
CA SER A 28 -1.32 -12.09 2.39
C SER A 28 -2.59 -12.53 1.66
N LYS A 29 -3.69 -11.84 1.91
CA LYS A 29 -4.98 -12.03 1.25
C LYS A 29 -5.51 -10.65 0.91
N ILE A 30 -5.49 -10.31 -0.37
CA ILE A 30 -5.85 -8.99 -0.86
C ILE A 30 -7.06 -9.14 -1.76
N ALA A 31 -8.11 -8.41 -1.47
CA ALA A 31 -9.31 -8.35 -2.28
C ALA A 31 -9.89 -6.94 -2.22
N THR A 32 -9.61 -6.17 -3.27
CA THR A 32 -10.29 -4.90 -3.56
C THR A 32 -11.34 -5.12 -4.64
N THR A 33 -11.94 -4.05 -5.17
CA THR A 33 -12.77 -4.08 -6.38
C THR A 33 -11.99 -3.74 -7.65
N ILE A 34 -10.66 -3.54 -7.56
CA ILE A 34 -9.78 -3.13 -8.67
C ILE A 34 -8.69 -4.19 -8.86
N PRO A 35 -8.83 -5.12 -9.83
CA PRO A 35 -7.90 -6.25 -9.98
C PRO A 35 -6.44 -5.85 -10.21
N PHE A 36 -6.18 -4.77 -10.95
CA PHE A 36 -4.82 -4.27 -11.16
C PHE A 36 -4.19 -3.79 -9.85
N PHE A 37 -4.99 -3.16 -8.98
CA PHE A 37 -4.51 -2.67 -7.69
C PHE A 37 -4.24 -3.82 -6.71
N ASP A 38 -5.05 -4.88 -6.75
CA ASP A 38 -4.79 -6.13 -6.02
C ASP A 38 -3.39 -6.66 -6.37
N HIS A 39 -3.08 -6.76 -7.66
CA HIS A 39 -1.77 -7.23 -8.12
C HIS A 39 -0.61 -6.34 -7.61
N MET A 40 -0.77 -5.01 -7.64
CA MET A 40 0.25 -4.09 -7.12
C MET A 40 0.48 -4.26 -5.61
N LEU A 41 -0.60 -4.43 -4.83
CA LEU A 41 -0.51 -4.63 -3.39
C LEU A 41 0.07 -6.00 -3.02
N GLU A 42 -0.19 -7.03 -3.82
CA GLU A 42 0.44 -8.36 -3.68
C GLU A 42 1.96 -8.29 -3.87
N LEU A 43 2.42 -7.60 -4.92
CA LEU A 43 3.84 -7.37 -5.16
C LEU A 43 4.45 -6.56 -4.01
N PHE A 44 3.77 -5.51 -3.55
CA PHE A 44 4.22 -4.69 -2.44
C PHE A 44 4.41 -5.51 -1.15
N ALA A 45 3.45 -6.37 -0.80
CA ALA A 45 3.55 -7.26 0.36
C ALA A 45 4.65 -8.30 0.20
N ARG A 46 4.74 -8.94 -0.97
CA ARG A 46 5.73 -9.98 -1.28
C ARG A 46 7.16 -9.45 -1.17
N HIS A 47 7.45 -8.30 -1.79
CA HIS A 47 8.80 -7.74 -1.83
C HIS A 47 9.13 -6.86 -0.61
N GLY A 48 8.11 -6.43 0.14
CA GLY A 48 8.28 -5.77 1.43
C GLY A 48 8.46 -6.73 2.61
N PHE A 49 8.34 -8.04 2.39
CA PHE A 49 8.43 -9.08 3.42
C PHE A 49 7.44 -8.92 4.58
N PHE A 50 6.21 -8.47 4.28
CA PHE A 50 5.14 -8.29 5.27
C PHE A 50 3.82 -8.91 4.81
N GLN A 51 2.92 -9.17 5.75
CA GLN A 51 1.62 -9.77 5.49
C GLN A 51 0.59 -8.65 5.42
N MET A 52 -0.27 -8.70 4.41
CA MET A 52 -1.41 -7.82 4.25
C MET A 52 -2.69 -8.64 4.13
N ILE A 53 -3.62 -8.49 5.08
CA ILE A 53 -4.99 -8.99 4.96
C ILE A 53 -5.88 -7.79 4.68
N LEU A 54 -6.40 -7.71 3.47
CA LEU A 54 -7.14 -6.56 2.97
C LEU A 54 -8.45 -7.04 2.33
N LYS A 55 -9.55 -6.48 2.82
CA LYS A 55 -10.85 -6.54 2.18
C LYS A 55 -11.35 -5.11 2.02
N SER A 56 -11.47 -4.65 0.79
CA SER A 56 -12.01 -3.32 0.51
C SER A 56 -12.98 -3.32 -0.66
N LYS A 57 -13.90 -2.36 -0.63
CA LYS A 57 -14.82 -2.05 -1.71
C LYS A 57 -15.00 -0.53 -1.79
N GLY A 58 -15.17 -0.03 -2.99
CA GLY A 58 -15.49 1.38 -3.24
C GLY A 58 -16.58 1.52 -4.30
N ASP A 59 -16.94 2.75 -4.59
CA ASP A 59 -17.85 3.18 -5.64
C ASP A 59 -17.19 3.17 -7.04
N THR A 60 -16.54 2.05 -7.40
CA THR A 60 -15.75 1.90 -8.64
C THR A 60 -16.56 2.03 -9.94
N GLN A 61 -17.88 2.08 -9.85
CA GLN A 61 -18.74 2.45 -10.98
C GLN A 61 -18.66 3.94 -11.34
N ILE A 62 -18.17 4.79 -10.44
CA ILE A 62 -17.90 6.21 -10.68
C ILE A 62 -16.49 6.33 -11.28
N ASP A 63 -15.49 5.99 -10.48
CA ASP A 63 -14.10 5.75 -10.86
C ASP A 63 -13.33 5.05 -9.72
N ASP A 64 -12.04 4.81 -9.92
CA ASP A 64 -11.17 4.15 -8.94
C ASP A 64 -10.65 5.08 -7.83
N HIS A 65 -10.88 6.39 -7.94
CA HIS A 65 -10.16 7.41 -7.17
C HIS A 65 -10.37 7.26 -5.67
N HIS A 66 -11.64 7.23 -5.23
CA HIS A 66 -11.96 7.17 -3.80
C HIS A 66 -11.39 5.91 -3.14
N LEU A 67 -11.48 4.77 -3.82
CA LEU A 67 -10.97 3.51 -3.27
C LEU A 67 -9.45 3.52 -3.14
N VAL A 68 -8.74 4.00 -4.15
CA VAL A 68 -7.26 4.06 -4.14
C VAL A 68 -6.78 5.05 -3.08
N GLU A 69 -7.40 6.23 -2.99
CA GLU A 69 -7.05 7.26 -2.00
C GLU A 69 -7.30 6.77 -0.57
N ASP A 70 -8.52 6.30 -0.28
CA ASP A 70 -8.91 5.89 1.07
C ASP A 70 -8.10 4.69 1.57
N LEU A 71 -7.74 3.77 0.66
CA LEU A 71 -6.85 2.65 0.98
C LEU A 71 -5.44 3.15 1.25
N GLY A 72 -4.93 4.11 0.49
CA GLY A 72 -3.65 4.78 0.77
C GLY A 72 -3.61 5.39 2.18
N ILE A 73 -4.68 6.09 2.57
CA ILE A 73 -4.85 6.63 3.93
C ILE A 73 -4.81 5.51 4.98
N CYS A 74 -5.59 4.44 4.78
CA CYS A 74 -5.63 3.31 5.71
C CYS A 74 -4.27 2.61 5.83
N LEU A 75 -3.55 2.45 4.72
CA LEU A 75 -2.25 1.81 4.67
C LEU A 75 -1.20 2.64 5.42
N GLY A 76 -1.17 3.95 5.22
CA GLY A 76 -0.30 4.86 5.98
C GLY A 76 -0.57 4.79 7.48
N GLN A 77 -1.85 4.78 7.89
CA GLN A 77 -2.24 4.61 9.28
C GLN A 77 -1.82 3.25 9.86
N ALA A 78 -2.00 2.17 9.10
CA ALA A 78 -1.64 0.82 9.51
C ALA A 78 -0.14 0.68 9.73
N VAL A 79 0.68 1.11 8.76
CA VAL A 79 2.15 1.10 8.87
C VAL A 79 2.61 1.97 10.03
N GLY A 80 2.05 3.18 10.18
CA GLY A 80 2.38 4.08 11.29
C GLY A 80 2.10 3.46 12.67
N LYS A 81 0.95 2.80 12.84
CA LYS A 81 0.60 2.08 14.07
C LYS A 81 1.50 0.87 14.31
N ALA A 82 1.76 0.06 13.28
CA ALA A 82 2.58 -1.14 13.38
C ALA A 82 4.06 -0.83 13.74
N LEU A 83 4.59 0.32 13.27
CA LEU A 83 5.93 0.80 13.62
C LEU A 83 6.05 1.33 15.07
N GLY A 84 4.94 1.71 15.70
CA GLY A 84 4.91 2.19 17.08
C GLY A 84 5.87 3.35 17.35
N LYS A 85 6.80 3.16 18.30
CA LYS A 85 7.78 4.18 18.72
C LYS A 85 8.89 4.45 17.68
N LYS A 86 9.00 3.64 16.62
CA LYS A 86 10.02 3.76 15.57
C LYS A 86 11.47 3.73 16.11
N ALA A 87 11.69 3.11 17.26
CA ALA A 87 13.01 2.95 17.86
C ALA A 87 13.64 1.61 17.43
N GLY A 88 14.96 1.61 17.20
CA GLY A 88 15.70 0.39 16.85
C GLY A 88 15.45 -0.12 15.42
N ILE A 89 14.94 0.72 14.51
CA ILE A 89 14.74 0.39 13.10
C ILE A 89 15.77 1.09 12.23
N ASN A 90 16.04 0.53 11.04
CA ASN A 90 16.69 1.28 9.97
C ASN A 90 15.73 2.37 9.51
N ARG A 91 15.99 3.61 9.96
CA ARG A 91 15.15 4.77 9.66
C ARG A 91 15.12 5.10 8.16
N TYR A 92 16.25 4.95 7.49
CA TYR A 92 16.42 5.22 6.07
C TYR A 92 16.47 3.91 5.30
N GLY A 93 15.85 3.89 4.13
CA GLY A 93 15.91 2.79 3.19
C GLY A 93 15.95 3.29 1.76
N SER A 94 16.63 2.54 0.89
CA SER A 94 16.65 2.79 -0.55
C SER A 94 16.50 1.47 -1.28
N ALA A 95 15.72 1.47 -2.36
CA ALA A 95 15.56 0.30 -3.22
C ALA A 95 15.50 0.76 -4.69
N CYS A 96 16.14 -0.02 -5.56
CA CYS A 96 16.08 0.13 -7.00
C CYS A 96 15.61 -1.21 -7.59
N VAL A 97 14.50 -1.18 -8.32
CA VAL A 97 13.83 -2.39 -8.82
C VAL A 97 13.59 -2.27 -10.32
N PRO A 98 14.19 -3.13 -11.15
CA PRO A 98 13.93 -3.18 -12.58
C PRO A 98 12.71 -4.06 -12.91
N MET A 99 12.04 -3.74 -14.01
CA MET A 99 11.08 -4.61 -14.69
C MET A 99 11.16 -4.33 -16.19
N ASP A 100 11.67 -5.30 -16.95
CA ASP A 100 12.01 -5.16 -18.37
C ASP A 100 12.86 -3.89 -18.63
N GLU A 101 12.44 -2.97 -19.50
CA GLU A 101 13.13 -1.71 -19.79
C GLU A 101 12.95 -0.63 -18.72
N CYS A 102 12.06 -0.85 -17.74
CA CYS A 102 11.72 0.12 -16.71
C CYS A 102 12.60 -0.03 -15.47
N LEU A 103 13.00 1.10 -14.88
CA LEU A 103 13.73 1.15 -13.60
C LEU A 103 13.02 2.10 -12.63
N CYS A 104 12.66 1.59 -11.46
CA CYS A 104 12.06 2.40 -10.39
C CYS A 104 13.01 2.48 -9.19
N ARG A 105 13.11 3.67 -8.58
CA ARG A 105 13.87 3.91 -7.35
C ARG A 105 12.97 4.56 -6.31
N VAL A 106 13.07 4.08 -5.07
CA VAL A 106 12.41 4.66 -3.90
C VAL A 106 13.45 4.88 -2.80
N ASP A 107 13.50 6.10 -2.28
CA ASP A 107 14.25 6.46 -1.08
C ASP A 107 13.25 6.88 0.02
N LEU A 108 13.35 6.27 1.19
CA LEU A 108 12.39 6.42 2.29
C LEU A 108 13.09 6.89 3.58
N ASP A 109 12.50 7.88 4.25
CA ASP A 109 12.85 8.30 5.62
C ASP A 109 11.63 8.15 6.54
N ILE A 110 11.72 7.25 7.52
CA ILE A 110 10.71 7.09 8.59
C ILE A 110 10.91 8.21 9.64
N SER A 111 10.65 9.45 9.23
CA SER A 111 10.93 10.66 10.03
C SER A 111 9.77 11.13 10.91
N GLY A 112 8.54 10.71 10.60
CA GLY A 112 7.33 11.29 11.19
C GLY A 112 6.90 12.63 10.58
N ARG A 113 7.59 13.13 9.56
CA ARG A 113 7.16 14.30 8.77
C ARG A 113 6.60 13.82 7.42
N PRO A 114 5.33 14.10 7.09
CA PRO A 114 4.75 13.68 5.83
C PRO A 114 5.33 14.51 4.68
N TYR A 115 5.93 13.83 3.70
CA TYR A 115 6.46 14.46 2.48
C TYR A 115 6.56 13.41 1.37
N LEU A 116 6.30 13.80 0.13
CA LEU A 116 6.37 12.93 -1.05
C LEU A 116 6.96 13.71 -2.23
N ILE A 117 8.02 13.17 -2.82
CA ILE A 117 8.50 13.59 -4.13
C ILE A 117 8.13 12.47 -5.11
N TYR A 118 7.31 12.80 -6.11
CA TYR A 118 6.79 11.82 -7.05
C TYR A 118 7.22 12.15 -8.47
N ASN A 119 8.27 11.48 -8.94
CA ASN A 119 8.88 11.71 -10.26
C ASN A 119 8.64 10.53 -11.20
N VAL A 120 7.39 10.05 -11.30
CA VAL A 120 7.02 8.96 -12.21
C VAL A 120 6.42 9.54 -13.48
N LYS A 121 6.96 9.12 -14.62
CA LYS A 121 6.41 9.47 -15.94
C LYS A 121 5.49 8.35 -16.39
N TYR A 122 4.24 8.68 -16.68
CA TYR A 122 3.28 7.73 -17.22
C TYR A 122 3.19 7.88 -18.73
N ALA A 123 3.36 6.77 -19.46
CA ALA A 123 3.11 6.73 -20.91
C ALA A 123 1.62 6.56 -21.24
N ARG A 124 0.79 6.16 -20.27
CA ARG A 124 -0.64 5.90 -20.42
C ARG A 124 -1.42 6.46 -19.25
N ARG A 125 -2.68 6.81 -19.51
CA ARG A 125 -3.61 7.35 -18.51
C ARG A 125 -4.27 6.25 -17.65
N PHE A 126 -4.32 5.01 -18.15
CA PHE A 126 -4.98 3.89 -17.49
C PHE A 126 -4.15 2.61 -17.61
N PHE A 127 -4.20 1.78 -16.57
CA PHE A 127 -3.53 0.49 -16.48
C PHE A 127 -4.55 -0.58 -16.05
N GLY A 128 -4.54 -1.75 -16.69
CA GLY A 128 -5.55 -2.80 -16.52
C GLY A 128 -6.59 -2.83 -17.65
N GLY A 129 -7.48 -3.82 -17.62
CA GLY A 129 -8.61 -3.93 -18.55
C GLY A 129 -9.77 -3.04 -18.11
N ARG A 130 -10.45 -2.38 -19.06
CA ARG A 130 -11.76 -1.76 -18.78
C ARG A 130 -12.75 -2.89 -18.45
N ILE A 131 -13.40 -2.81 -17.31
CA ILE A 131 -14.65 -3.55 -17.07
C ILE A 131 -15.78 -2.71 -17.70
#